data_AF-A0A933H2Y7-F1
#
_entry.id   AF-A0A933H2Y7-F1
#
_cell.length_a   1.000
_cell.length_b   1.000
_cell.length_c   1.000
_cell.angle_alpha   90.00
_cell.angle_beta   90.00
_cell.angle_gamma   90.00
#
_symmetry.space_group_name_H-M   'P 1'
#
loop_
_entity.id
_entity.type
_entity.pdbx_description
1 polymer ?
#
loop_
_entity_poly.entity_id
_entity_poly.type
_entity_poly.pdbx_seq_one_letter_code
_entity_poly.pdbx_strand_id
1 'polypeptide(L)'
;MKRIAILLALSAMPSLADDTVPGKVVLSNGEVLEGGLRLGRGQEINLFETSQKRRLHLALSGIRRIRFEVESESMENGWMFKEEGSDEKIRLAFQYPVRKLAARIELASGQEVEGHVTGTTLTLETGESSTRFILTSSQKGEKDQTLADLVYVKEVVLADAGAGEPGPSAVVDVTGRAEGVRDIVFIDRDRAARCEAILEGGRYRAERLLPGSFRVFARTEKALLSGMPAAQGNLLSEAERGELQGFVERVEEFFDEKKIRSLAGTKDDLWVLLESRRTRPSHLKDEAGNPILTIRWDLWLVRRGEADWEIRARLFLFRDSVRSGEEFPELELVQRPDLADVWIGDSGDQVIDIDR
;
A
#
# COMPACT_ATOMS: atom_id res chain seq x y z
N MET A 1 65.35 -10.45 3.10
CA MET A 1 64.28 -9.87 3.95
C MET A 1 63.24 -9.22 3.05
N LYS A 2 62.09 -9.88 2.84
CA LYS A 2 61.01 -9.41 1.96
C LYS A 2 60.11 -8.44 2.74
N ARG A 3 59.93 -7.21 2.24
CA ARG A 3 58.94 -6.25 2.75
C ARG A 3 57.57 -6.61 2.15
N ILE A 4 56.62 -6.96 3.00
CA ILE A 4 55.20 -7.13 2.64
C ILE A 4 54.58 -5.73 2.69
N ALA A 5 54.14 -5.23 1.54
CA ALA A 5 53.28 -4.06 1.47
C ALA A 5 51.83 -4.53 1.64
N ILE A 6 51.21 -4.14 2.76
CA ILE A 6 49.78 -4.32 2.98
C ILE A 6 49.07 -3.19 2.22
N LEU A 7 48.42 -3.56 1.11
CA LEU A 7 47.49 -2.70 0.40
C LEU A 7 46.20 -2.63 1.24
N LEU A 8 46.03 -1.54 1.99
CA LEU A 8 44.74 -1.20 2.59
C LEU A 8 43.81 -0.74 1.46
N ALA A 9 42.93 -1.64 1.01
CA ALA A 9 41.79 -1.27 0.21
C ALA A 9 40.86 -0.43 1.12
N LEU A 10 40.88 0.88 0.93
CA LEU A 10 39.83 1.76 1.43
C LEU A 10 38.55 1.36 0.69
N SER A 11 37.72 0.55 1.33
CA SER A 11 36.33 0.40 0.92
C SER A 11 35.67 1.77 1.06
N ALA A 12 35.43 2.43 -0.08
CA ALA A 12 34.52 3.57 -0.13
C ALA A 12 33.16 3.06 0.33
N MET A 13 32.79 3.39 1.58
CA MET A 13 31.39 3.29 1.97
C MET A 13 30.60 4.17 1.01
N PRO A 14 29.46 3.71 0.48
CA PRO A 14 28.58 4.60 -0.27
C PRO A 14 28.27 5.80 0.63
N SER A 15 28.65 7.00 0.19
CA SER A 15 28.17 8.21 0.85
C SER A 15 26.65 8.21 0.65
N LEU A 16 25.93 7.91 1.73
CA LEU A 16 24.48 8.02 1.77
C LEU A 16 24.12 9.45 1.35
N ALA A 17 23.60 9.59 0.14
CA ALA A 17 23.06 10.86 -0.32
C ALA A 17 21.94 11.24 0.64
N ASP A 18 21.99 12.47 1.12
CA ASP A 18 20.90 13.08 1.85
C ASP A 18 19.72 13.18 0.87
N ASP A 19 18.59 12.49 1.13
CA ASP A 19 17.36 12.49 0.29
C ASP A 19 16.63 13.85 0.32
N THR A 20 17.39 14.92 0.55
CA THR A 20 16.95 16.28 0.59
C THR A 20 16.83 16.81 -0.84
N VAL A 21 15.60 17.15 -1.23
CA VAL A 21 15.27 17.70 -2.54
C VAL A 21 15.02 19.19 -2.40
N PRO A 22 15.70 20.08 -3.16
CA PRO A 22 15.42 21.50 -3.12
C PRO A 22 13.96 21.80 -3.50
N GLY A 23 13.32 22.69 -2.75
CA GLY A 23 11.93 23.05 -3.02
C GLY A 23 11.39 24.14 -2.11
N LYS A 24 10.06 24.28 -2.11
CA LYS A 24 9.36 25.24 -1.27
C LYS A 24 8.01 24.72 -0.77
N VAL A 25 7.61 25.23 0.38
CA VAL A 25 6.30 25.02 1.01
C VAL A 25 5.54 26.34 1.01
N VAL A 26 4.32 26.32 0.52
CA VAL A 26 3.37 27.44 0.58
C VAL A 26 2.29 27.09 1.58
N LEU A 27 2.11 27.93 2.58
CA LEU A 27 1.09 27.76 3.61
C LEU A 27 -0.22 28.49 3.23
N SER A 28 -1.32 28.08 3.85
CA SER A 28 -2.65 28.64 3.59
C SER A 28 -2.80 30.10 4.01
N ASN A 29 -1.93 30.59 4.90
CA ASN A 29 -1.84 32.00 5.31
C ASN A 29 -1.05 32.87 4.31
N GLY A 30 -0.50 32.28 3.23
CA GLY A 30 0.30 32.96 2.22
C GLY A 30 1.81 32.98 2.49
N GLU A 31 2.27 32.43 3.62
CA GLU A 31 3.69 32.27 3.92
C GLU A 31 4.34 31.28 2.94
N VAL A 32 5.56 31.61 2.49
CA VAL A 32 6.35 30.79 1.57
C VAL A 32 7.71 30.54 2.20
N LEU A 33 8.08 29.26 2.30
CA LEU A 33 9.32 28.82 2.91
C LEU A 33 10.10 27.98 1.88
N GLU A 34 11.34 28.36 1.59
CA GLU A 34 12.20 27.71 0.60
C GLU A 34 13.40 27.04 1.29
N GLY A 35 13.81 25.87 0.80
CA GLY A 35 14.88 25.10 1.42
C GLY A 35 14.97 23.66 0.91
N GLY A 36 15.68 22.82 1.66
CA GLY A 36 15.77 21.39 1.40
C GLY A 36 14.56 20.65 1.97
N LEU A 37 13.87 19.88 1.14
CA LEU A 37 12.72 19.07 1.54
C LEU A 37 13.12 17.61 1.70
N ARG A 38 12.75 16.99 2.82
CA ARG A 38 12.94 15.55 3.02
C ARG A 38 11.81 14.92 3.80
N LEU A 39 11.63 13.63 3.60
CA LEU A 39 10.76 12.80 4.44
C LEU A 39 11.57 12.17 5.58
N GLY A 40 10.89 11.49 6.52
CA GLY A 40 11.58 10.59 7.43
C GLY A 40 12.33 9.50 6.65
N ARG A 41 13.38 8.93 7.22
CA ARG A 41 14.20 7.90 6.55
C ARG A 41 13.33 6.74 6.06
N GLY A 42 13.37 6.47 4.75
CA GLY A 42 12.57 5.42 4.10
C GLY A 42 11.05 5.66 4.12
N GLN A 43 10.61 6.88 4.40
CA GLN A 43 9.20 7.26 4.31
C GLN A 43 8.87 7.76 2.91
N GLU A 44 7.66 7.45 2.48
CA GLU A 44 7.07 7.92 1.23
C GLU A 44 5.80 8.70 1.53
N ILE A 45 5.33 9.50 0.56
CA ILE A 45 4.00 10.08 0.62
C ILE A 45 2.98 8.95 0.45
N ASN A 46 2.15 8.73 1.47
CA ASN A 46 1.08 7.73 1.44
C ASN A 46 -0.22 8.41 1.01
N LEU A 47 -0.59 8.25 -0.27
CA LEU A 47 -1.80 8.80 -0.87
C LEU A 47 -2.85 7.70 -1.00
N PHE A 48 -4.01 7.89 -0.39
CA PHE A 48 -5.18 7.08 -0.75
C PHE A 48 -5.85 7.68 -2.00
N GLU A 49 -5.61 7.04 -3.15
CA GLU A 49 -6.20 7.42 -4.44
C GLU A 49 -7.70 7.11 -4.44
N THR A 50 -8.53 8.14 -4.59
CA THR A 50 -9.99 8.03 -4.41
C THR A 50 -10.68 7.31 -5.56
N SER A 51 -10.20 7.49 -6.79
CA SER A 51 -10.75 6.86 -8.00
C SER A 51 -10.60 5.34 -7.98
N GLN A 52 -9.40 4.87 -7.64
CA GLN A 52 -9.04 3.43 -7.60
C GLN A 52 -9.17 2.81 -6.20
N LYS A 53 -9.53 3.61 -5.18
CA LYS A 53 -9.71 3.21 -3.77
C LYS A 53 -8.54 2.40 -3.20
N ARG A 54 -7.32 2.82 -3.50
CA ARG A 54 -6.08 2.14 -3.08
C ARG A 54 -5.04 3.12 -2.55
N ARG A 55 -3.98 2.60 -1.94
CA ARG A 55 -2.84 3.41 -1.50
C ARG A 55 -1.75 3.42 -2.56
N LEU A 56 -1.22 4.60 -2.84
CA LEU A 56 -0.01 4.84 -3.58
C LEU A 56 1.07 5.32 -2.60
N HIS A 57 2.26 4.73 -2.72
CA HIS A 57 3.42 5.15 -1.97
C HIS A 57 4.38 5.85 -2.94
N LEU A 58 4.54 7.16 -2.77
CA LEU A 58 5.26 8.01 -3.70
C LEU A 58 6.51 8.58 -3.02
N ALA A 59 7.68 8.25 -3.52
CA ALA A 59 8.92 8.88 -3.07
C ALA A 59 8.94 10.36 -3.48
N LEU A 60 9.61 11.18 -2.66
CA LEU A 60 9.65 12.63 -2.86
C LEU A 60 10.31 13.02 -4.19
N SER A 61 11.32 12.26 -4.63
CA SER A 61 12.03 12.45 -5.91
C SER A 61 11.16 12.23 -7.15
N GLY A 62 10.11 11.42 -7.04
CA GLY A 62 9.14 11.16 -8.12
C GLY A 62 8.05 12.22 -8.25
N ILE A 63 8.00 13.18 -7.33
CA ILE A 63 6.97 14.21 -7.24
C ILE A 63 7.55 15.54 -7.72
N ARG A 64 6.74 16.30 -8.45
CA ARG A 64 7.03 17.68 -8.86
C ARG A 64 6.28 18.68 -7.99
N ARG A 65 5.03 18.38 -7.66
CA ARG A 65 4.18 19.26 -6.86
C ARG A 65 3.11 18.50 -6.10
N ILE A 66 2.79 18.97 -4.90
CA ILE A 66 1.63 18.54 -4.11
C ILE A 66 0.77 19.78 -3.86
N ARG A 67 -0.50 19.77 -4.28
CA ARG A 67 -1.48 20.82 -3.96
C ARG A 67 -2.55 20.26 -3.02
N PHE A 68 -2.86 20.98 -1.97
CA PHE A 68 -3.98 20.67 -1.08
C PHE A 68 -5.13 21.64 -1.32
N GLU A 69 -6.32 21.08 -1.53
CA GLU A 69 -7.56 21.83 -1.74
C GLU A 69 -8.54 21.50 -0.63
N VAL A 70 -9.27 22.52 -0.17
CA VAL A 70 -10.28 22.36 0.88
C VAL A 70 -11.48 21.61 0.29
N GLU A 71 -11.74 20.41 0.79
CA GLU A 71 -12.89 19.60 0.42
C GLU A 71 -14.12 19.97 1.27
N SER A 72 -13.91 20.18 2.58
CA SER A 72 -14.95 20.63 3.50
C SER A 72 -14.36 21.28 4.75
N GLU A 73 -15.15 22.17 5.34
CA GLU A 73 -14.86 22.85 6.60
C GLU A 73 -16.11 22.93 7.45
N SER A 74 -15.98 22.73 8.75
CA SER A 74 -17.08 22.85 9.70
C SER A 74 -16.59 23.25 11.09
N MET A 75 -17.49 23.85 11.87
CA MET A 75 -17.34 23.99 13.32
C MET A 75 -18.12 22.86 13.98
N GLU A 76 -17.42 21.91 14.60
CA GLU A 76 -18.04 20.78 15.29
C GLU A 76 -18.19 21.07 16.78
N ASN A 77 -19.22 20.51 17.41
CA ASN A 77 -19.39 20.62 18.86
C ASN A 77 -18.55 19.56 19.57
N GLY A 78 -17.95 19.95 20.69
CA GLY A 78 -17.41 19.00 21.66
C GLY A 78 -18.49 18.02 22.11
N TRP A 79 -18.13 16.76 22.27
CA TRP A 79 -19.00 15.76 22.88
C TRP A 79 -18.18 14.83 23.77
N MET A 80 -18.85 14.27 24.77
CA MET A 80 -18.33 13.17 25.58
C MET A 80 -19.41 12.11 25.73
N PHE A 81 -19.01 10.85 25.93
CA PHE A 81 -19.96 9.85 26.38
C PHE A 81 -20.42 10.20 27.80
N LYS A 82 -21.69 9.97 28.08
CA LYS A 82 -22.27 10.26 29.40
C LYS A 82 -21.57 9.48 30.50
N GLU A 83 -21.33 8.19 30.24
CA GLU A 83 -20.64 7.23 31.10
C GLU A 83 -19.84 6.26 30.21
N GLU A 84 -18.82 5.60 30.76
CA GLU A 84 -18.03 4.62 30.03
C GLU A 84 -18.91 3.45 29.56
N GLY A 85 -18.88 3.15 28.26
CA GLY A 85 -19.73 2.12 27.65
C GLY A 85 -21.16 2.54 27.31
N SER A 86 -21.54 3.80 27.54
CA SER A 86 -22.82 4.35 27.08
C SER A 86 -22.72 4.93 25.67
N ASP A 87 -23.68 4.61 24.79
CA ASP A 87 -23.81 5.23 23.47
C ASP A 87 -24.38 6.66 23.53
N GLU A 88 -24.84 7.10 24.70
CA GLU A 88 -25.41 8.44 24.91
C GLU A 88 -24.31 9.50 24.96
N LYS A 89 -24.37 10.47 24.04
CA LYS A 89 -23.40 11.57 23.93
C LYS A 89 -23.95 12.85 24.55
N ILE A 90 -23.18 13.45 25.46
CA ILE A 90 -23.44 14.78 26.02
C ILE A 90 -22.69 15.81 25.18
N ARG A 91 -23.43 16.80 24.65
CA ARG A 91 -22.86 17.94 23.93
C ARG A 91 -22.19 18.90 24.91
N LEU A 92 -20.95 19.26 24.63
CA LEU A 92 -20.17 20.22 25.40
C LEU A 92 -20.42 21.65 24.88
N ALA A 93 -20.14 22.63 25.71
CA ALA A 93 -20.41 24.05 25.42
C ALA A 93 -19.43 24.69 24.42
N PHE A 94 -18.40 23.97 23.98
CA PHE A 94 -17.39 24.49 23.07
C PHE A 94 -17.46 23.87 21.69
N GLN A 95 -16.88 24.58 20.73
CA GLN A 95 -16.71 24.11 19.35
C GLN A 95 -15.24 24.04 18.99
N TYR A 96 -14.94 23.30 17.94
CA TYR A 96 -13.61 23.23 17.34
C TYR A 96 -13.73 23.14 15.81
N PRO A 97 -12.76 23.71 15.07
CA PRO A 97 -12.77 23.66 13.63
C PRO A 97 -12.30 22.29 13.13
N VAL A 98 -12.94 21.79 12.09
CA VAL A 98 -12.51 20.59 11.37
C VAL A 98 -12.40 20.93 9.89
N ARG A 99 -11.32 20.48 9.27
CA ARG A 99 -11.08 20.63 7.83
C ARG A 99 -10.72 19.29 7.21
N LYS A 100 -11.29 19.03 6.03
CA LYS A 100 -10.85 17.98 5.11
C LYS A 100 -10.16 18.57 3.89
N LEU A 101 -9.04 17.97 3.51
CA LEU A 101 -8.20 18.37 2.40
C LEU A 101 -8.07 17.23 1.40
N ALA A 102 -8.32 17.52 0.13
CA ALA A 102 -7.94 16.66 -0.99
C ALA A 102 -6.54 17.06 -1.47
N ALA A 103 -5.74 16.08 -1.90
CA ALA A 103 -4.42 16.28 -2.46
C ALA A 103 -4.42 15.98 -3.96
N ARG A 104 -3.82 16.86 -4.75
CA ARG A 104 -3.42 16.64 -6.15
C ARG A 104 -1.91 16.60 -6.22
N ILE A 105 -1.35 15.48 -6.65
CA ILE A 105 0.09 15.27 -6.77
C ILE A 105 0.45 15.19 -8.25
N GLU A 106 1.24 16.16 -8.72
CA GLU A 106 1.86 16.18 -10.04
C GLU A 106 3.17 15.39 -9.94
N LEU A 107 3.27 14.30 -10.69
CA LEU A 107 4.46 13.46 -10.77
C LEU A 107 5.52 14.08 -11.71
N ALA A 108 6.76 13.61 -11.65
CA ALA A 108 7.84 14.15 -12.50
C ALA A 108 7.57 13.96 -14.02
N SER A 109 6.80 12.93 -14.39
CA SER A 109 6.29 12.71 -15.76
C SER A 109 5.27 13.76 -16.23
N GLY A 110 4.72 14.58 -15.31
CA GLY A 110 3.63 15.51 -15.57
C GLY A 110 2.24 14.91 -15.42
N GLN A 111 2.12 13.60 -15.13
CA GLN A 111 0.84 12.98 -14.78
C GLN A 111 0.38 13.41 -13.38
N GLU A 112 -0.93 13.38 -13.15
CA GLU A 112 -1.52 13.75 -11.87
C GLU A 112 -2.24 12.57 -11.19
N VAL A 113 -2.02 12.46 -9.87
CA VAL A 113 -2.76 11.55 -8.99
C VAL A 113 -3.50 12.34 -7.92
N GLU A 114 -4.77 11.98 -7.67
CA GLU A 114 -5.64 12.67 -6.74
C GLU A 114 -6.08 11.74 -5.61
N GLY A 115 -6.18 12.28 -4.39
CA GLY A 115 -6.61 11.49 -3.25
C GLY A 115 -6.42 12.17 -1.91
N HIS A 116 -6.24 11.37 -0.87
CA HIS A 116 -6.07 11.84 0.51
C HIS A 116 -4.74 11.37 1.08
N VAL A 117 -3.87 12.31 1.48
CA VAL A 117 -2.60 11.95 2.15
C VAL A 117 -2.90 11.50 3.58
N THR A 118 -2.49 10.30 3.95
CA THR A 118 -2.89 9.65 5.22
C THR A 118 -2.01 10.02 6.42
N GLY A 119 -1.25 11.11 6.35
CA GLY A 119 -0.31 11.54 7.39
C GLY A 119 1.13 11.21 7.04
N THR A 120 1.86 12.18 6.50
CA THR A 120 3.31 12.09 6.25
C THR A 120 4.01 13.34 6.77
N THR A 121 5.14 13.17 7.48
CA THR A 121 5.94 14.31 7.97
C THR A 121 6.94 14.76 6.91
N LEU A 122 6.78 15.99 6.44
CA LEU A 122 7.72 16.67 5.56
C LEU A 122 8.60 17.60 6.40
N THR A 123 9.92 17.45 6.33
CA THR A 123 10.88 18.35 6.96
C THR A 123 11.42 19.30 5.91
N LEU A 124 11.38 20.60 6.22
CA LEU A 124 12.03 21.66 5.45
C LEU A 124 13.26 22.13 6.22
N GLU A 125 14.43 22.09 5.59
CA GLU A 125 15.69 22.54 6.13
C GLU A 125 16.09 23.87 5.49
N THR A 126 16.33 24.88 6.33
CA THR A 126 16.69 26.24 5.92
C THR A 126 17.92 26.69 6.71
N GLY A 127 19.10 26.61 6.06
CA GLY A 127 20.37 26.93 6.72
C GLY A 127 20.58 26.09 7.99
N GLU A 128 20.46 26.72 9.16
CA GLU A 128 20.65 26.08 10.47
C GLU A 128 19.34 25.60 11.14
N SER A 129 18.18 25.81 10.53
CA SER A 129 16.88 25.46 11.13
C SER A 129 16.12 24.41 10.33
N SER A 130 15.36 23.57 11.01
CA SER A 130 14.48 22.58 10.40
C SER A 130 13.04 22.75 10.89
N THR A 131 12.09 22.85 9.97
CA THR A 131 10.66 22.97 10.26
C THR A 131 9.95 21.72 9.79
N ARG A 132 9.02 21.18 10.60
CA ARG A 132 8.25 19.98 10.25
C ARG A 132 6.82 20.34 9.91
N PHE A 133 6.33 19.78 8.82
CA PHE A 133 4.94 19.86 8.39
C PHE A 133 4.31 18.47 8.38
N ILE A 134 3.09 18.36 8.87
CA ILE A 134 2.30 17.13 8.78
C ILE A 134 1.36 17.28 7.58
N LEU A 135 1.63 16.52 6.53
CA LEU A 135 0.78 16.43 5.35
C LEU A 135 -0.34 15.43 5.65
N THR A 136 -1.57 15.90 5.77
CA THR A 136 -2.72 15.08 6.14
C THR A 136 -3.99 15.58 5.47
N SER A 137 -4.89 14.66 5.13
CA SER A 137 -6.22 14.96 4.60
C SER A 137 -7.21 15.49 5.64
N SER A 138 -6.86 15.47 6.93
CA SER A 138 -7.75 15.91 8.00
C SER A 138 -7.01 16.74 9.03
N GLN A 139 -7.58 17.89 9.35
CA GLN A 139 -7.15 18.73 10.46
C GLN A 139 -8.30 18.92 11.45
N LYS A 140 -7.95 18.92 12.72
CA LYS A 140 -8.84 19.22 13.83
C LYS A 140 -8.16 20.25 14.70
N GLY A 141 -8.83 21.37 14.93
CA GLY A 141 -8.35 22.39 15.85
C GLY A 141 -8.65 22.05 17.30
N GLU A 142 -8.10 22.89 18.15
CA GLU A 142 -8.35 22.87 19.58
C GLU A 142 -9.69 23.56 19.90
N LYS A 143 -10.07 23.46 21.17
CA LYS A 143 -11.21 24.17 21.73
C LYS A 143 -11.07 25.67 21.46
N ASP A 144 -12.16 26.29 21.01
CA ASP A 144 -12.31 27.73 20.78
C ASP A 144 -11.43 28.31 19.65
N GLN A 145 -10.70 27.48 18.90
CA GLN A 145 -10.07 27.89 17.64
C GLN A 145 -11.13 28.09 16.54
N THR A 146 -10.75 28.83 15.50
CA THR A 146 -11.54 29.05 14.28
C THR A 146 -10.88 28.37 13.08
N LEU A 147 -11.61 28.28 11.96
CA LEU A 147 -11.05 27.75 10.71
C LEU A 147 -9.84 28.54 10.21
N ALA A 148 -9.76 29.84 10.51
CA ALA A 148 -8.64 30.70 10.14
C ALA A 148 -7.36 30.37 10.92
N ASP A 149 -7.49 29.84 12.13
CA ASP A 149 -6.35 29.44 12.98
C ASP A 149 -5.72 28.13 12.50
N LEU A 150 -6.44 27.34 11.70
CA LEU A 150 -5.91 26.14 11.07
C LEU A 150 -5.06 26.49 9.85
N VAL A 151 -3.81 26.87 10.06
CA VAL A 151 -2.85 26.99 8.95
C VAL A 151 -2.47 25.59 8.46
N TYR A 152 -2.44 25.40 7.14
CA TYR A 152 -2.08 24.13 6.51
C TYR A 152 -1.11 24.32 5.35
N VAL A 153 -0.44 23.25 4.95
CA VAL A 153 0.37 23.23 3.73
C VAL A 153 -0.57 23.25 2.53
N LYS A 154 -0.61 24.39 1.84
CA LYS A 154 -1.42 24.56 0.63
C LYS A 154 -0.73 23.97 -0.59
N GLU A 155 0.58 24.13 -0.69
CA GLU A 155 1.36 23.64 -1.82
C GLU A 155 2.77 23.24 -1.39
N VAL A 156 3.30 22.18 -1.98
CA VAL A 156 4.71 21.80 -1.95
C VAL A 156 5.20 21.76 -3.39
N VAL A 157 6.29 22.45 -3.70
CA VAL A 157 6.89 22.46 -5.05
C VAL A 157 8.33 21.99 -4.94
N LEU A 158 8.70 21.00 -5.76
CA LEU A 158 10.05 20.45 -5.82
C LEU A 158 10.75 21.02 -7.07
N ALA A 159 11.95 21.58 -6.89
CA ALA A 159 12.66 22.31 -7.94
C ALA A 159 13.27 21.37 -8.99
N ASP A 160 13.79 20.22 -8.54
CA ASP A 160 14.37 19.17 -9.39
C ASP A 160 13.70 17.83 -9.07
N ALA A 161 12.55 17.57 -9.70
CA ALA A 161 11.97 16.24 -9.68
C ALA A 161 12.98 15.27 -10.36
N GLY A 162 13.46 14.27 -9.61
CA GLY A 162 14.54 13.36 -10.01
C GLY A 162 15.87 13.53 -9.26
N ALA A 163 16.02 14.55 -8.40
CA ALA A 163 17.13 14.60 -7.44
C ALA A 163 16.82 13.69 -6.23
N GLY A 164 17.72 12.77 -5.87
CA GLY A 164 17.54 11.77 -4.81
C GLY A 164 17.50 10.32 -5.33
N GLU A 165 17.22 9.34 -4.48
CA GLU A 165 16.97 7.96 -4.95
C GLU A 165 15.80 7.95 -5.95
N PRO A 166 15.93 7.31 -7.12
CA PRO A 166 14.91 7.34 -8.15
C PRO A 166 13.64 6.62 -7.67
N GLY A 167 12.59 7.40 -7.41
CA GLY A 167 11.25 6.91 -7.14
C GLY A 167 10.40 6.80 -8.41
N PRO A 168 9.24 6.13 -8.34
CA PRO A 168 8.30 6.09 -9.45
C PRO A 168 7.86 7.52 -9.80
N SER A 169 8.13 7.91 -11.04
CA SER A 169 7.89 9.27 -11.55
C SER A 169 6.64 9.36 -12.42
N ALA A 170 5.94 8.24 -12.60
CA ALA A 170 4.82 8.06 -13.51
C ALA A 170 3.82 7.05 -12.95
N VAL A 171 2.64 7.02 -13.55
CA VAL A 171 1.67 5.94 -13.42
C VAL A 171 1.42 5.34 -14.79
N VAL A 172 1.29 4.01 -14.85
CA VAL A 172 1.25 3.25 -16.09
C VAL A 172 0.02 2.37 -16.15
N ASP A 173 -0.67 2.40 -17.28
CA ASP A 173 -1.74 1.46 -17.57
C ASP A 173 -1.16 0.20 -18.20
N VAL A 174 -1.59 -0.96 -17.71
CA VAL A 174 -1.21 -2.26 -18.25
C VAL A 174 -2.44 -2.90 -18.85
N THR A 175 -2.33 -3.40 -20.06
CA THR A 175 -3.39 -4.14 -20.74
C THR A 175 -2.93 -5.53 -21.15
N GLY A 176 -3.85 -6.38 -21.56
CA GLY A 176 -3.47 -7.69 -22.07
C GLY A 176 -4.66 -8.56 -22.43
N ARG A 177 -4.37 -9.77 -22.92
CA ARG A 177 -5.36 -10.82 -23.12
C ARG A 177 -5.44 -11.75 -21.91
N ALA A 178 -6.65 -12.17 -21.60
CA ALA A 178 -6.97 -13.03 -20.48
C ALA A 178 -8.27 -13.81 -20.76
N GLU A 179 -8.29 -14.62 -21.81
CA GLU A 179 -9.46 -15.43 -22.16
C GLU A 179 -9.74 -16.49 -21.08
N GLY A 180 -10.99 -16.59 -20.62
CA GLY A 180 -11.38 -17.54 -19.57
C GLY A 180 -10.91 -17.19 -18.15
N VAL A 181 -10.29 -16.02 -17.97
CA VAL A 181 -9.94 -15.46 -16.66
C VAL A 181 -11.10 -14.64 -16.13
N ARG A 182 -11.43 -14.84 -14.85
CA ARG A 182 -12.49 -14.14 -14.11
C ARG A 182 -11.98 -12.91 -13.38
N ASP A 183 -10.75 -12.95 -12.87
CA ASP A 183 -10.16 -11.88 -12.06
C ASP A 183 -8.64 -11.86 -12.23
N ILE A 184 -8.04 -10.68 -12.16
CA ILE A 184 -6.58 -10.50 -12.19
C ILE A 184 -6.18 -9.48 -11.13
N VAL A 185 -5.15 -9.82 -10.35
CA VAL A 185 -4.59 -8.95 -9.32
C VAL A 185 -3.09 -8.83 -9.51
N PHE A 186 -2.63 -7.58 -9.59
CA PHE A 186 -1.23 -7.17 -9.58
C PHE A 186 -0.83 -6.83 -8.14
N ILE A 187 0.27 -7.42 -7.67
CA ILE A 187 0.88 -7.15 -6.39
C ILE A 187 2.25 -6.52 -6.61
N ASP A 188 2.39 -5.25 -6.23
CA ASP A 188 3.68 -4.58 -6.15
C ASP A 188 4.51 -5.26 -5.05
N ARG A 189 5.66 -5.82 -5.42
CA ARG A 189 6.49 -6.61 -4.51
C ARG A 189 7.19 -5.76 -3.45
N ASP A 190 7.57 -4.55 -3.81
CA ASP A 190 8.39 -3.71 -2.94
C ASP A 190 7.50 -2.90 -1.99
N ARG A 191 6.35 -2.44 -2.51
CA ARG A 191 5.40 -1.60 -1.77
C ARG A 191 4.30 -2.41 -1.08
N ALA A 192 4.20 -3.71 -1.36
CA ALA A 192 3.10 -4.56 -0.93
C ALA A 192 1.74 -3.93 -1.27
N ALA A 193 1.61 -3.37 -2.47
CA ALA A 193 0.39 -2.69 -2.92
C ALA A 193 -0.40 -3.59 -3.89
N ARG A 194 -1.73 -3.58 -3.76
CA ARG A 194 -2.65 -4.35 -4.59
C ARG A 194 -3.29 -3.47 -5.64
N CYS A 195 -3.35 -3.97 -6.87
CA CYS A 195 -4.22 -3.44 -7.92
C CYS A 195 -5.01 -4.57 -8.56
N GLU A 196 -6.31 -4.38 -8.70
CA GLU A 196 -7.18 -5.30 -9.43
C GLU A 196 -7.36 -4.79 -10.86
N ALA A 197 -7.30 -5.70 -11.84
CA ALA A 197 -7.52 -5.33 -13.23
C ALA A 197 -9.02 -5.36 -13.56
N ILE A 198 -9.44 -4.45 -14.42
CA ILE A 198 -10.76 -4.44 -15.03
C ILE A 198 -10.74 -5.43 -16.20
N LEU A 199 -11.69 -6.36 -16.25
CA LEU A 199 -11.83 -7.37 -17.29
C LEU A 199 -13.02 -7.07 -18.19
N GLU A 200 -12.79 -6.93 -19.50
CA GLU A 200 -13.82 -6.68 -20.50
C GLU A 200 -13.49 -7.41 -21.81
N GLY A 201 -14.42 -8.26 -22.28
CA GLY A 201 -14.32 -8.91 -23.59
C GLY A 201 -13.06 -9.77 -23.79
N GLY A 202 -12.63 -10.53 -22.77
CA GLY A 202 -11.42 -11.38 -22.82
C GLY A 202 -10.10 -10.59 -22.77
N ARG A 203 -10.18 -9.30 -22.46
CA ARG A 203 -9.02 -8.42 -22.24
C ARG A 203 -9.09 -7.85 -20.84
N TYR A 204 -7.95 -7.39 -20.36
CA TYR A 204 -7.90 -6.67 -19.10
C TYR A 204 -7.18 -5.34 -19.21
N ARG A 205 -7.42 -4.49 -18.22
CA ARG A 205 -6.71 -3.25 -17.95
C ARG A 205 -6.46 -3.09 -16.45
N ALA A 206 -5.20 -3.00 -16.02
CA ALA A 206 -4.82 -2.54 -14.70
C ALA A 206 -4.35 -1.09 -14.81
N GLU A 207 -5.07 -0.19 -14.14
CA GLU A 207 -4.88 1.25 -14.33
C GLU A 207 -3.89 1.84 -13.32
N ARG A 208 -3.10 2.79 -13.81
CA ARG A 208 -2.28 3.73 -13.04
C ARG A 208 -1.32 3.04 -12.06
N LEU A 209 -0.73 1.92 -12.46
CA LEU A 209 0.27 1.21 -11.65
C LEU A 209 1.53 2.08 -11.50
N LEU A 210 2.14 2.07 -10.32
CA LEU A 210 3.48 2.64 -10.17
C LEU A 210 4.49 1.70 -10.83
N PRO A 211 5.51 2.23 -11.52
CA PRO A 211 6.61 1.42 -12.01
C PRO A 211 7.28 0.60 -10.91
N GLY A 212 7.70 -0.62 -11.26
CA GLY A 212 8.28 -1.57 -10.33
C GLY A 212 8.10 -3.02 -10.73
N SER A 213 8.40 -3.91 -9.79
CA SER A 213 8.29 -5.36 -9.97
C SER A 213 6.98 -5.89 -9.39
N PHE A 214 6.22 -6.61 -10.21
CA PHE A 214 4.90 -7.11 -9.85
C PHE A 214 4.84 -8.63 -9.87
N ARG A 215 4.04 -9.18 -8.96
CA ARG A 215 3.47 -10.52 -9.07
C ARG A 215 2.06 -10.42 -9.58
N VAL A 216 1.73 -11.24 -10.57
CA VAL A 216 0.38 -11.30 -11.12
C VAL A 216 -0.29 -12.59 -10.68
N PHE A 217 -1.50 -12.47 -10.17
CA PHE A 217 -2.38 -13.58 -9.86
C PHE A 217 -3.60 -13.48 -10.76
N ALA A 218 -4.02 -14.60 -11.32
CA ALA A 218 -5.22 -14.65 -12.14
C ALA A 218 -6.07 -15.85 -11.74
N ARG A 219 -7.39 -15.66 -11.70
CA ARG A 219 -8.34 -16.70 -11.34
C ARG A 219 -9.16 -17.09 -12.54
N THR A 220 -9.25 -18.39 -12.83
CA THR A 220 -10.18 -18.96 -13.81
C THR A 220 -11.33 -19.66 -13.09
N GLU A 221 -12.20 -20.37 -13.82
CA GLU A 221 -13.23 -21.18 -13.17
C GLU A 221 -12.67 -22.34 -12.34
N LYS A 222 -11.47 -22.83 -12.68
CA LYS A 222 -10.91 -24.08 -12.15
C LYS A 222 -9.52 -23.94 -11.54
N ALA A 223 -8.85 -22.81 -11.76
CA ALA A 223 -7.47 -22.65 -11.34
C ALA A 223 -7.21 -21.25 -10.77
N LEU A 224 -6.26 -21.21 -9.85
CA LEU A 224 -5.54 -20.00 -9.45
C LEU A 224 -4.17 -20.03 -10.12
N LEU A 225 -3.99 -19.18 -11.13
CA LEU A 225 -2.70 -18.92 -11.76
C LEU A 225 -1.90 -18.01 -10.83
N SER A 226 -0.78 -18.51 -10.32
CA SER A 226 -0.01 -17.85 -9.28
C SER A 226 1.34 -17.40 -9.79
N GLY A 227 1.57 -16.08 -9.78
CA GLY A 227 2.89 -15.47 -9.90
C GLY A 227 3.74 -15.62 -8.63
N MET A 228 3.51 -16.65 -7.81
CA MET A 228 4.51 -17.03 -6.82
C MET A 228 5.62 -17.78 -7.56
N PRO A 229 6.91 -17.52 -7.29
CA PRO A 229 7.95 -18.37 -7.81
C PRO A 229 7.75 -19.78 -7.27
N ALA A 230 8.03 -20.79 -8.09
CA ALA A 230 8.05 -22.17 -7.62
C ALA A 230 8.99 -22.26 -6.41
N ALA A 231 8.58 -22.99 -5.37
CA ALA A 231 9.39 -23.13 -4.16
C ALA A 231 10.78 -23.65 -4.53
N GLN A 232 11.77 -22.76 -4.55
CA GLN A 232 13.17 -23.17 -4.56
C GLN A 232 13.39 -23.93 -3.25
N GLY A 233 13.95 -25.14 -3.32
CA GLY A 233 13.95 -26.10 -2.22
C GLY A 233 14.31 -25.56 -0.83
N ASN A 234 13.77 -26.19 0.22
CA ASN A 234 14.04 -25.97 1.64
C ASN A 234 14.12 -24.51 2.13
N LEU A 235 13.26 -23.61 1.61
CA LEU A 235 13.10 -22.26 2.16
C LEU A 235 12.89 -22.29 3.69
N LEU A 236 12.03 -23.19 4.15
CA LEU A 236 11.80 -23.52 5.55
C LEU A 236 11.84 -25.04 5.71
N SER A 237 12.39 -25.50 6.83
CA SER A 237 12.27 -26.86 7.34
C SER A 237 10.82 -27.18 7.69
N GLU A 238 10.50 -28.47 7.88
CA GLU A 238 9.16 -28.91 8.25
C GLU A 238 8.71 -28.32 9.59
N ALA A 239 9.62 -28.22 10.57
CA ALA A 239 9.35 -27.60 11.86
C ALA A 239 9.02 -26.10 11.71
N GLU A 240 9.85 -25.35 10.96
CA GLU A 240 9.60 -23.93 10.69
C GLU A 240 8.28 -23.70 9.92
N ARG A 241 7.91 -24.62 9.01
CA ARG A 241 6.60 -24.58 8.33
C ARG A 241 5.45 -24.85 9.27
N GLY A 242 5.59 -25.79 10.21
CA GLY A 242 4.61 -26.06 11.26
C GLY A 242 4.41 -24.85 12.18
N GLU A 243 5.50 -24.18 12.57
CA GLU A 243 5.46 -22.94 13.34
C GLU A 243 4.71 -21.83 12.58
N LEU A 244 5.02 -21.63 11.30
CA LEU A 244 4.36 -20.62 10.47
C LEU A 244 2.87 -20.93 10.25
N GLN A 245 2.51 -22.19 10.00
CA GLN A 245 1.11 -22.63 9.88
C GLN A 245 0.36 -22.38 11.19
N GLY A 246 0.93 -22.76 12.33
CA GLY A 246 0.34 -22.49 13.65
C GLY A 246 0.22 -20.99 13.95
N PHE A 247 1.18 -20.17 13.52
CA PHE A 247 1.07 -18.71 13.60
C PHE A 247 -0.14 -18.20 12.81
N VAL A 248 -0.26 -18.59 11.53
CA VAL A 248 -1.38 -18.19 10.66
C VAL A 248 -2.73 -18.58 11.27
N GLU A 249 -2.86 -19.79 11.81
CA GLU A 249 -4.09 -20.28 12.44
C GLU A 249 -4.47 -19.49 13.70
N ARG A 250 -3.49 -19.07 14.51
CA ARG A 250 -3.72 -18.28 15.74
C ARG A 250 -4.17 -16.85 15.47
N VAL A 251 -3.95 -16.33 14.27
CA VAL A 251 -4.44 -14.98 13.92
C VAL A 251 -5.97 -14.99 13.96
N GLU A 252 -6.51 -14.34 14.97
CA GLU A 252 -7.96 -14.20 15.15
C GLU A 252 -8.55 -13.38 14.01
N GLU A 253 -9.40 -14.03 13.22
CA GLU A 253 -10.07 -13.43 12.06
C GLU A 253 -11.44 -14.09 11.86
N PHE A 254 -12.19 -13.55 10.91
CA PHE A 254 -13.47 -14.11 10.46
C PHE A 254 -13.40 -15.58 10.02
N PHE A 255 -12.26 -16.10 9.54
CA PHE A 255 -12.15 -17.43 8.93
C PHE A 255 -11.83 -18.53 9.95
N ASP A 256 -12.53 -19.66 9.81
CA ASP A 256 -12.41 -20.83 10.69
C ASP A 256 -11.17 -21.68 10.34
N GLU A 257 -10.82 -21.73 9.06
CA GLU A 257 -9.70 -22.51 8.53
C GLU A 257 -8.79 -21.61 7.71
N LYS A 258 -7.47 -21.80 7.82
CA LYS A 258 -6.46 -21.09 7.03
C LYS A 258 -5.38 -22.08 6.63
N LYS A 259 -5.09 -22.22 5.35
CA LYS A 259 -4.11 -23.18 4.82
C LYS A 259 -3.06 -22.46 3.99
N ILE A 260 -1.79 -22.67 4.31
CA ILE A 260 -0.69 -22.23 3.47
C ILE A 260 -0.66 -23.05 2.19
N ARG A 261 -0.76 -22.37 1.04
CA ARG A 261 -0.77 -22.99 -0.30
C ARG A 261 0.55 -22.81 -1.04
N SER A 262 1.25 -21.70 -0.83
CA SER A 262 2.59 -21.46 -1.38
C SER A 262 3.39 -20.48 -0.53
N LEU A 263 4.71 -20.55 -0.63
CA LEU A 263 5.68 -19.69 0.07
C LEU A 263 6.73 -19.19 -0.92
N ALA A 264 7.15 -17.93 -0.78
CA ALA A 264 8.27 -17.35 -1.51
C ALA A 264 8.99 -16.30 -0.66
N GLY A 265 10.24 -15.97 -1.00
CA GLY A 265 11.02 -14.95 -0.28
C GLY A 265 12.29 -15.53 0.34
N THR A 266 12.63 -15.05 1.53
CA THR A 266 13.77 -15.51 2.33
C THR A 266 13.27 -16.11 3.65
N LYS A 267 14.16 -16.67 4.47
CA LYS A 267 13.77 -17.16 5.80
C LYS A 267 13.21 -16.08 6.72
N ASP A 268 13.70 -14.86 6.53
CA ASP A 268 13.36 -13.73 7.39
C ASP A 268 12.18 -12.92 6.85
N ASP A 269 11.96 -12.90 5.54
CA ASP A 269 10.87 -12.17 4.87
C ASP A 269 10.15 -13.08 3.86
N LEU A 270 8.93 -13.48 4.20
CA LEU A 270 8.14 -14.45 3.45
C LEU A 270 6.86 -13.86 2.90
N TRP A 271 6.64 -14.12 1.62
CA TRP A 271 5.33 -14.07 1.00
C TRP A 271 4.61 -15.40 1.20
N VAL A 272 3.42 -15.35 1.78
CA VAL A 272 2.60 -16.51 2.14
C VAL A 272 1.28 -16.42 1.41
N LEU A 273 1.07 -17.32 0.44
CA LEU A 273 -0.22 -17.48 -0.23
C LEU A 273 -1.11 -18.37 0.63
N LEU A 274 -2.22 -17.82 1.08
CA LEU A 274 -3.18 -18.45 1.98
C LEU A 274 -4.50 -18.68 1.29
N GLU A 275 -5.09 -19.83 1.59
CA GLU A 275 -6.50 -20.12 1.34
C GLU A 275 -7.21 -20.15 2.70
N SER A 276 -8.16 -19.25 2.89
CA SER A 276 -8.92 -19.10 4.13
C SER A 276 -10.38 -19.47 3.88
N ARG A 277 -10.96 -20.31 4.73
CA ARG A 277 -12.36 -20.76 4.62
C ARG A 277 -13.14 -20.40 5.88
N ARG A 278 -14.34 -19.87 5.66
CA ARG A 278 -15.39 -19.71 6.65
C ARG A 278 -16.36 -20.87 6.47
N THR A 279 -16.30 -21.84 7.36
CA THR A 279 -17.13 -23.05 7.34
C THR A 279 -18.31 -22.95 8.29
N ARG A 280 -18.27 -22.03 9.26
CA ARG A 280 -19.40 -21.75 10.14
C ARG A 280 -20.30 -20.66 9.55
N PRO A 281 -21.62 -20.75 9.75
CA PRO A 281 -22.53 -19.67 9.37
C PRO A 281 -22.05 -18.31 9.89
N SER A 282 -22.20 -17.29 9.06
CA SER A 282 -21.94 -15.90 9.44
C SER A 282 -23.25 -15.10 9.42
N HIS A 283 -23.21 -13.84 9.87
CA HIS A 283 -24.35 -12.94 9.71
C HIS A 283 -24.56 -12.52 8.25
N LEU A 284 -23.64 -12.86 7.35
CA LEU A 284 -23.80 -12.61 5.92
C LEU A 284 -24.83 -13.59 5.36
N LYS A 285 -25.79 -13.03 4.62
CA LYS A 285 -26.88 -13.78 4.01
C LYS A 285 -26.93 -13.46 2.52
N ASP A 286 -27.36 -14.43 1.73
CA ASP A 286 -27.73 -14.19 0.33
C ASP A 286 -29.04 -13.37 0.26
N GLU A 287 -29.49 -13.01 -0.95
CA GLU A 287 -30.73 -12.27 -1.18
C GLU A 287 -31.97 -12.98 -0.61
N ALA A 288 -31.91 -14.30 -0.48
CA ALA A 288 -32.98 -15.13 0.07
C ALA A 288 -32.86 -15.31 1.61
N GLY A 289 -31.87 -14.69 2.26
CA GLY A 289 -31.68 -14.74 3.70
C GLY A 289 -30.91 -15.97 4.19
N ASN A 290 -30.37 -16.79 3.30
CA ASN A 290 -29.60 -17.98 3.65
C ASN A 290 -28.16 -17.62 4.03
N PRO A 291 -27.57 -18.25 5.07
CA PRO A 291 -26.18 -18.02 5.40
C PRO A 291 -25.25 -18.34 4.22
N ILE A 292 -24.28 -17.46 3.98
CA ILE A 292 -23.22 -17.70 2.99
C ILE A 292 -21.94 -18.18 3.69
N LEU A 293 -21.30 -19.16 3.06
CA LEU A 293 -19.94 -19.59 3.36
C LEU A 293 -18.98 -18.78 2.48
N THR A 294 -17.74 -18.60 2.94
CA THR A 294 -16.77 -17.74 2.24
C THR A 294 -15.42 -18.44 2.12
N ILE A 295 -14.87 -18.46 0.92
CA ILE A 295 -13.46 -18.81 0.69
C ILE A 295 -12.74 -17.55 0.20
N ARG A 296 -11.53 -17.34 0.71
CA ARG A 296 -10.71 -16.18 0.41
C ARG A 296 -9.29 -16.58 0.15
N TRP A 297 -8.72 -16.03 -0.90
CA TRP A 297 -7.29 -16.12 -1.19
C TRP A 297 -6.62 -14.84 -0.76
N ASP A 298 -5.63 -14.96 0.11
CA ASP A 298 -4.87 -13.85 0.65
C ASP A 298 -3.38 -14.05 0.38
N LEU A 299 -2.66 -12.96 0.20
CA LEU A 299 -1.21 -12.94 0.15
C LEU A 299 -0.70 -12.11 1.33
N TRP A 300 -0.01 -12.77 2.25
CA TRP A 300 0.58 -12.10 3.40
C TRP A 300 2.07 -11.90 3.18
N LEU A 301 2.59 -10.75 3.58
CA LEU A 301 4.02 -10.54 3.79
C LEU A 301 4.28 -10.67 5.28
N VAL A 302 5.05 -11.67 5.68
CA VAL A 302 5.40 -11.93 7.07
C VAL A 302 6.90 -11.85 7.26
N ARG A 303 7.33 -11.40 8.43
CA ARG A 303 8.72 -11.31 8.85
C ARG A 303 8.97 -12.23 10.04
N ARG A 304 10.11 -12.90 10.09
CA ARG A 304 10.56 -13.61 11.29
C ARG A 304 11.01 -12.57 12.32
N GLY A 305 10.26 -12.45 13.42
CA GLY A 305 10.68 -11.68 14.58
C GLY A 305 11.57 -12.50 15.51
N GLU A 306 12.02 -11.89 16.61
CA GLU A 306 12.86 -12.57 17.61
C GLU A 306 12.10 -13.69 18.35
N ALA A 307 10.79 -13.51 18.58
CA ALA A 307 9.96 -14.42 19.37
C ALA A 307 8.88 -15.15 18.57
N ASP A 308 8.27 -14.49 17.57
CA ASP A 308 7.24 -15.07 16.70
C ASP A 308 7.30 -14.38 15.33
N TRP A 309 6.44 -14.82 14.41
CA TRP A 309 6.23 -14.16 13.13
C TRP A 309 5.45 -12.84 13.29
N GLU A 310 5.77 -11.88 12.43
CA GLU A 310 5.09 -10.59 12.36
C GLU A 310 4.48 -10.38 10.98
N ILE A 311 3.24 -9.93 10.92
CA ILE A 311 2.59 -9.61 9.65
C ILE A 311 2.94 -8.17 9.26
N ARG A 312 3.62 -8.02 8.13
CA ARG A 312 4.00 -6.73 7.55
C ARG A 312 2.93 -6.19 6.60
N ALA A 313 2.27 -7.08 5.86
CA ALA A 313 1.15 -6.73 4.99
C ALA A 313 0.18 -7.91 4.84
N ARG A 314 -1.11 -7.59 4.62
CA ARG A 314 -2.15 -8.54 4.21
C ARG A 314 -2.83 -8.01 2.96
N LEU A 315 -2.74 -8.76 1.87
CA LEU A 315 -3.29 -8.38 0.58
C LEU A 315 -4.36 -9.39 0.19
N PHE A 316 -5.57 -8.91 0.04
CA PHE A 316 -6.67 -9.70 -0.47
C PHE A 316 -6.46 -9.98 -1.97
N LEU A 317 -6.63 -11.22 -2.42
CA LEU A 317 -6.59 -11.55 -3.84
C LEU A 317 -8.01 -11.71 -4.38
N PHE A 318 -8.68 -12.80 -3.99
CA PHE A 318 -9.98 -13.23 -4.52
C PHE A 318 -10.90 -13.75 -3.42
N ARG A 319 -12.21 -13.59 -3.59
CA ARG A 319 -13.22 -14.11 -2.66
C ARG A 319 -14.33 -14.78 -3.46
N ASP A 320 -14.72 -15.96 -3.03
CA ASP A 320 -15.98 -16.57 -3.41
C ASP A 320 -16.92 -16.67 -2.22
N SER A 321 -18.19 -16.69 -2.52
CA SER A 321 -19.24 -17.00 -1.57
C SER A 321 -20.12 -18.08 -2.15
N VAL A 322 -20.38 -19.12 -1.36
CA VAL A 322 -21.25 -20.24 -1.73
C VAL A 322 -22.35 -20.34 -0.69
N ARG A 323 -23.49 -20.95 -1.05
CA ARG A 323 -24.56 -21.13 -0.09
C ARG A 323 -24.19 -22.21 0.93
N SER A 324 -24.77 -22.11 2.13
CA SER A 324 -24.65 -23.18 3.12
C SER A 324 -25.13 -24.52 2.53
N GLY A 325 -24.25 -25.52 2.52
CA GLY A 325 -24.52 -26.85 1.95
C GLY A 325 -23.99 -27.05 0.52
N GLU A 326 -23.52 -26.00 -0.14
CA GLU A 326 -22.76 -26.11 -1.38
C GLU A 326 -21.26 -26.29 -1.08
N GLU A 327 -20.57 -27.02 -1.95
CA GLU A 327 -19.12 -27.16 -1.86
C GLU A 327 -18.41 -25.91 -2.40
N PHE A 328 -17.30 -25.55 -1.76
CA PHE A 328 -16.45 -24.50 -2.31
C PHE A 328 -15.86 -24.94 -3.65
N PRO A 329 -15.73 -24.03 -4.63
CA PRO A 329 -14.99 -24.34 -5.84
C PRO A 329 -13.56 -24.70 -5.46
N GLU A 330 -13.13 -25.91 -5.80
CA GLU A 330 -11.74 -26.31 -5.64
C GLU A 330 -10.95 -25.73 -6.81
N LEU A 331 -10.06 -24.77 -6.50
CA LEU A 331 -9.15 -24.20 -7.48
C LEU A 331 -7.83 -24.96 -7.45
N GLU A 332 -7.41 -25.46 -8.60
CA GLU A 332 -6.05 -25.95 -8.80
C GLU A 332 -5.07 -24.78 -8.72
N LEU A 333 -4.08 -24.87 -7.84
CA LEU A 333 -3.02 -23.88 -7.77
C LEU A 333 -1.98 -24.18 -8.87
N VAL A 334 -1.96 -23.36 -9.92
CA VAL A 334 -1.01 -23.48 -11.03
C VAL A 334 0.07 -22.42 -10.88
N GLN A 335 1.32 -22.86 -10.67
CA GLN A 335 2.46 -21.94 -10.59
C GLN A 335 2.80 -21.40 -11.99
N ARG A 336 2.94 -20.08 -12.10
CA ARG A 336 3.27 -19.36 -13.33
C ARG A 336 4.51 -18.48 -13.09
N PRO A 337 5.72 -19.03 -13.25
CA PRO A 337 6.96 -18.29 -12.98
C PRO A 337 7.11 -17.03 -13.85
N ASP A 338 6.54 -17.04 -15.05
CA ASP A 338 6.47 -15.89 -15.96
C ASP A 338 5.62 -14.72 -15.42
N LEU A 339 4.75 -14.98 -14.44
CA LEU A 339 3.95 -13.99 -13.73
C LEU A 339 4.57 -13.53 -12.41
N ALA A 340 5.74 -14.04 -12.04
CA ALA A 340 6.33 -13.80 -10.71
C ALA A 340 7.16 -12.52 -10.59
N ASP A 341 7.75 -12.07 -11.70
CA ASP A 341 8.65 -10.92 -11.74
C ASP A 341 8.33 -10.03 -12.95
N VAL A 342 7.07 -9.67 -13.08
CA VAL A 342 6.58 -8.80 -14.16
C VAL A 342 7.07 -7.38 -13.90
N TRP A 343 8.04 -6.93 -14.68
CA TRP A 343 8.55 -5.56 -14.62
C TRP A 343 7.62 -4.60 -15.36
N ILE A 344 7.21 -3.54 -14.69
CA ILE A 344 6.48 -2.41 -15.27
C ILE A 344 7.41 -1.19 -15.22
N GLY A 345 7.89 -0.74 -16.38
CA GLY A 345 8.72 0.47 -16.51
C GLY A 345 7.94 1.79 -16.47
N ASP A 346 8.66 2.91 -16.62
CA ASP A 346 8.15 4.28 -16.42
C ASP A 346 7.42 4.89 -17.64
N SER A 347 7.32 4.17 -18.76
CA SER A 347 6.83 4.74 -20.02
C SER A 347 5.84 3.85 -20.77
N GLY A 348 4.69 4.44 -21.11
CA GLY A 348 3.71 3.92 -22.06
C GLY A 348 2.87 2.75 -21.55
N ASP A 349 1.75 2.50 -22.26
CA ASP A 349 0.90 1.35 -21.99
C ASP A 349 1.70 0.05 -22.23
N GLN A 350 1.68 -0.85 -21.25
CA GLN A 350 2.35 -2.15 -21.38
C GLN A 350 1.34 -3.25 -21.66
N VAL A 351 1.78 -4.27 -22.42
CA VAL A 351 0.95 -5.42 -22.79
C VAL A 351 1.52 -6.70 -22.20
N ILE A 352 0.75 -7.38 -21.36
CA ILE A 352 1.13 -8.67 -20.75
C ILE A 352 0.03 -9.69 -21.03
N ASP A 353 0.31 -10.74 -21.80
CA ASP A 353 -0.67 -11.79 -22.11
C ASP A 353 -0.64 -12.87 -21.02
N ILE A 354 -1.77 -13.11 -20.35
CA ILE A 354 -1.89 -14.13 -19.28
C ILE A 354 -2.12 -15.54 -19.88
N ASP A 355 -2.62 -15.59 -21.10
CA ASP A 355 -3.00 -16.83 -21.79
C ASP A 355 -1.80 -17.64 -22.32
N ARG A 356 -0.57 -17.10 -22.26
CA ARG A 356 0.63 -17.73 -22.83
C ARG A 356 1.29 -18.76 -21.93
#